data_AF-A0A1R4HGH7-F1
#
_entry.id   AF-A0A1R4HGH7-F1
#
_cell.length_a   1.000
_cell.length_b   1.000
_cell.length_c   1.000
_cell.angle_alpha   90.00
_cell.angle_beta   90.00
_cell.angle_gamma   90.00
#
_symmetry.space_group_name_H-M   'P 1'
#
loop_
_entity.id
_entity.type
_entity.pdbx_description
1 polymer ?
#
loop_
_entity_poly.entity_id
_entity_poly.type
_entity_poly.pdbx_seq_one_letter_code
_entity_poly.pdbx_strand_id
1 'polypeptide(L)' 'MATITFDTLKFVERLIAGGVPEAQAEALATAFSEAMDSQLATKSDINRLERELIVLKWMVGLVLGGILTLILKAFFPV' A
#
# COMPACT_ATOMS: atom_id res chain seq x y z
N MET A 1 7.55 8.63 -0.56
CA MET A 1 7.06 7.59 -1.51
C MET A 1 7.57 7.95 -2.89
N ALA A 2 8.40 7.11 -3.51
CA ALA A 2 8.77 7.29 -4.91
C ALA A 2 7.54 6.92 -5.76
N THR A 3 6.94 7.89 -6.43
CA THR A 3 5.95 7.64 -7.47
C THR A 3 6.70 7.01 -8.63
N ILE A 4 6.47 5.72 -8.90
CA ILE A 4 6.96 5.10 -10.14
C ILE A 4 6.05 5.62 -11.25
N THR A 5 6.48 6.67 -11.95
CA THR A 5 5.79 7.18 -13.14
C THR A 5 6.05 6.23 -14.28
N PHE A 6 4.99 5.58 -14.79
CA PHE A 6 5.05 4.84 -16.04
C PHE A 6 5.05 5.84 -17.20
N ASP A 7 6.16 5.88 -17.95
CA ASP A 7 6.31 6.73 -19.12
C ASP A 7 5.85 5.95 -20.36
N THR A 8 4.58 6.16 -20.72
CA THR A 8 3.91 5.53 -21.86
C THR A 8 4.67 5.79 -23.17
N LEU A 9 5.22 6.99 -23.37
CA LEU A 9 5.94 7.35 -24.58
C LEU A 9 7.24 6.55 -24.71
N LYS A 10 8.04 6.53 -23.65
CA LYS A 10 9.30 5.76 -23.63
C LYS A 10 9.08 4.26 -23.76
N PHE A 11 7.92 3.76 -23.31
CA PHE A 11 7.52 2.37 -23.49
C PHE A 11 7.17 2.05 -24.95
N VAL A 12 6.38 2.91 -25.61
CA VAL A 12 6.06 2.80 -27.04
C VAL A 12 7.33 2.86 -27.89
N GLU A 13 8.21 3.82 -27.64
CA GLU A 13 9.48 3.96 -28.38
C GLU A 13 10.35 2.70 -28.31
N ARG A 14 10.41 2.04 -27.14
CA ARG A 14 11.15 0.79 -26.96
C ARG A 14 10.52 -0.37 -27.72
N LEU A 15 9.19 -0.45 -27.76
CA LEU A 15 8.49 -1.47 -28.52
C LEU A 15 8.73 -1.29 -30.03
N ILE A 16 8.67 -0.05 -30.51
CA ILE A 16 8.97 0.29 -31.91
C ILE A 16 10.42 -0.04 -32.25
N ALA A 17 11.37 0.32 -31.38
CA ALA A 17 12.78 -0.04 -31.56
C ALA A 17 13.02 -1.57 -31.58
N GLY A 18 12.15 -2.34 -30.93
CA GLY A 18 12.13 -3.80 -30.96
C GLY A 18 11.40 -4.41 -32.18
N GLY A 19 10.87 -3.58 -33.08
CA GLY A 19 10.17 -4.02 -34.29
C GLY A 19 8.65 -4.19 -34.13
N VAL A 20 8.06 -3.75 -33.02
CA VAL A 20 6.60 -3.73 -32.85
C VAL A 20 6.01 -2.57 -33.67
N PRO A 21 4.98 -2.81 -34.50
CA PRO A 21 4.29 -1.74 -35.22
C PRO A 21 3.72 -0.69 -34.25
N GLU A 22 3.80 0.59 -34.62
CA GLU A 22 3.38 1.73 -33.78
C GLU A 22 1.98 1.57 -33.19
N ALA A 23 0.98 1.20 -34.01
CA ALA A 23 -0.39 0.99 -33.55
C ALA A 23 -0.52 -0.13 -32.49
N GLN A 24 0.31 -1.18 -32.57
CA GLN A 24 0.35 -2.24 -31.55
C GLN A 24 1.12 -1.78 -30.30
N ALA A 25 2.18 -1.01 -30.48
CA ALA A 25 2.97 -0.47 -29.39
C ALA A 25 2.13 0.47 -28.51
N GLU A 26 1.35 1.37 -29.13
CA GLU A 26 0.40 2.24 -28.43
C GLU A 26 -0.68 1.45 -27.71
N ALA A 27 -1.34 0.51 -28.40
CA ALA A 27 -2.37 -0.32 -27.78
C ALA A 27 -1.85 -1.11 -26.58
N LEU A 28 -0.62 -1.65 -26.67
CA LEU A 28 0.03 -2.37 -25.58
C LEU A 28 0.39 -1.44 -24.43
N ALA A 29 0.85 -0.23 -24.72
CA ALA A 29 1.18 0.78 -23.72
C ALA A 29 -0.06 1.22 -22.92
N THR A 30 -1.19 1.43 -23.61
CA THR A 30 -2.47 1.78 -22.98
C THR A 30 -2.99 0.65 -22.12
N ALA A 31 -3.06 -0.58 -22.65
CA ALA A 31 -3.53 -1.74 -21.89
C ALA A 31 -2.65 -2.02 -20.66
N PHE A 32 -1.33 -1.81 -20.77
CA PHE A 32 -0.41 -1.98 -19.66
C PHE A 32 -0.57 -0.88 -18.60
N SER A 33 -0.79 0.38 -19.00
CA SER A 33 -1.08 1.47 -18.07
C SER A 33 -2.37 1.22 -17.29
N GLU A 34 -3.43 0.78 -17.96
CA GLU A 34 -4.70 0.43 -17.32
C GLU A 34 -4.56 -0.78 -16.38
N ALA A 35 -3.81 -1.80 -16.78
CA ALA A 35 -3.55 -2.95 -15.93
C ALA A 35 -2.73 -2.59 -14.68
N MET A 36 -1.73 -1.70 -14.82
CA MET A 36 -0.97 -1.18 -13.69
C MET A 36 -1.85 -0.44 -12.68
N ASP A 37 -2.77 0.41 -13.14
CA ASP A 37 -3.72 1.09 -12.25
C ASP A 37 -4.62 0.10 -11.50
N SER A 38 -4.90 -1.07 -12.09
CA SER A 38 -5.76 -2.11 -11.48
C SER A 38 -5.03 -3.04 -10.49
N GLN A 39 -3.71 -3.23 -10.62
CA GLN A 39 -2.92 -4.18 -9.82
C GLN A 39 -2.09 -3.56 -8.68
N LEU A 40 -1.95 -2.24 -8.64
CA LEU A 40 -1.37 -1.59 -7.47
C LEU A 40 -2.32 -1.80 -6.29
N ALA A 41 -1.89 -2.58 -5.29
CA ALA A 41 -2.58 -2.70 -4.01
C ALA A 41 -3.07 -1.31 -3.61
N THR A 42 -4.38 -1.11 -3.62
CA THR A 42 -4.96 0.22 -3.60
C THR A 42 -4.42 0.92 -2.36
N LYS A 43 -3.93 2.16 -2.47
CA LYS A 43 -3.51 2.92 -1.27
C LYS A 43 -4.61 2.92 -0.19
N SER A 44 -5.87 2.78 -0.62
CA SER A 44 -7.05 2.48 0.18
C SER A 44 -6.87 1.27 1.13
N ASP A 45 -6.38 0.14 0.65
CA ASP A 45 -6.25 -1.09 1.44
C ASP A 45 -5.16 -0.94 2.51
N ILE A 46 -4.06 -0.27 2.18
CA ILE A 46 -3.00 0.07 3.14
C ILE A 46 -3.54 1.03 4.22
N ASN A 47 -4.26 2.07 3.81
CA ASN A 47 -4.91 3.00 4.76
C ASN A 47 -5.94 2.29 5.65
N ARG A 48 -6.64 1.27 5.15
CA ARG A 48 -7.57 0.47 5.95
C ARG A 48 -6.81 -0.34 7.00
N LEU A 49 -5.74 -1.03 6.60
CA LEU A 49 -4.88 -1.79 7.52
C LEU A 49 -4.23 -0.90 8.57
N GLU A 50 -3.76 0.31 8.22
CA GLU A 50 -3.21 1.25 9.20
C GLU A 50 -4.23 1.66 10.26
N ARG A 51 -5.49 1.89 9.87
CA ARG A 51 -6.57 2.22 10.82
C ARG A 51 -6.84 1.06 11.78
N GLU A 52 -6.92 -0.16 11.26
CA GLU A 52 -7.11 -1.35 12.08
C GLU A 52 -5.94 -1.57 13.06
N LEU A 53 -4.70 -1.33 12.61
CA LEU A 53 -3.52 -1.41 13.46
C LEU A 53 -3.49 -0.33 14.55
N ILE A 54 -3.94 0.90 14.27
CA ILE A 54 -4.04 1.95 15.29
C ILE A 54 -5.01 1.54 16.39
N VAL A 55 -6.19 1.02 16.03
CA VAL A 55 -7.19 0.54 16.99
C VAL A 55 -6.62 -0.60 17.84
N LEU A 56 -5.97 -1.57 17.18
CA LEU A 56 -5.34 -2.70 17.87
C LEU A 56 -4.25 -2.23 18.85
N LYS A 57 -3.41 -1.26 18.46
CA LYS A 57 -2.37 -0.70 19.32
C LYS A 57 -2.95 -0.05 20.58
N TRP A 58 -4.03 0.71 20.44
CA TRP A 58 -4.70 1.34 21.58
C TRP A 58 -5.39 0.33 22.50
N MET A 59 -6.03 -0.69 21.94
CA MET A 59 -6.61 -1.79 22.72
C MET A 59 -5.54 -2.51 23.54
N VAL A 60 -4.41 -2.88 22.93
CA VAL A 60 -3.30 -3.53 23.62
C VAL A 60 -2.74 -2.63 24.73
N GLY A 61 -2.55 -1.33 24.45
CA GLY A 61 -2.10 -0.37 25.46
C GLY A 61 -3.05 -0.25 26.65
N LEU A 62 -4.37 -0.22 26.40
CA LEU A 62 -5.38 -0.14 27.45
C LEU A 62 -5.43 -1.42 28.30
N VAL A 63 -5.36 -2.60 27.66
CA VAL A 63 -5.33 -3.89 28.37
C VAL A 63 -4.06 -4.01 29.22
N LEU A 64 -2.89 -3.70 28.65
CA LEU A 64 -1.62 -3.73 29.39
C LEU A 64 -1.62 -2.73 30.54
N GLY A 65 -2.12 -1.51 30.32
CA GLY A 65 -2.28 -0.51 31.37
C GLY A 65 -3.20 -0.98 32.49
N GLY A 66 -4.35 -1.57 32.14
CA GLY A 66 -5.26 -2.18 33.10
C GLY A 66 -4.60 -3.28 33.93
N ILE A 67 -3.90 -4.22 33.28
CA ILE A 67 -3.14 -5.29 33.96
C ILE A 67 -2.08 -4.69 34.90
N LEU A 68 -1.31 -3.70 34.45
CA LEU A 68 -0.33 -2.99 35.28
C LEU A 68 -0.97 -2.35 36.51
N THR A 69 -2.12 -1.69 36.36
CA THR A 69 -2.84 -1.09 37.51
C THR A 69 -3.31 -2.14 38.50
N LEU A 70 -3.79 -3.29 38.03
CA LEU A 70 -4.20 -4.41 38.90
C LEU A 70 -3.02 -5.00 39.67
N ILE A 71 -1.88 -5.18 38.99
CA ILE A 71 -0.64 -5.64 39.62
C ILE A 71 -0.20 -4.65 40.70
N LEU A 72 -0.12 -3.35 40.38
CA LEU A 72 0.26 -2.34 41.37
C LEU A 72 -0.68 -2.32 42.58
N LYS A 73 -1.99 -2.38 42.36
CA LYS A 73 -3.00 -2.46 43.44
C LYS A 73 -2.83 -3.70 44.32
N ALA A 74 -2.48 -4.84 43.72
CA ALA A 74 -2.36 -6.13 44.42
C ALA A 74 -1.08 -6.21 45.27
N PHE A 75 0.04 -5.70 44.78
CA PHE A 75 1.35 -5.79 45.44
C PHE A 75 1.70 -4.56 46.30
N PHE A 76 1.11 -3.40 46.03
CA PHE A 76 1.28 -2.16 46.81
C PHE A 76 -0.07 -1.57 47.21
N PRO A 77 -0.87 -2.29 48.02
CA PRO A 77 -2.07 -1.72 48.63
C PRO A 77 -1.64 -0.73 49.71
N VAL A 78 -1.44 0.53 49.36
CA VAL A 78 -1.44 1.63 50.33
C VAL A 78 -2.86 1.84 50.84
#